data_AF-A0AAW0EB91-F1
#
_entry.id   AF-A0AAW0EB91-F1
#
_cell.length_a   1.000
_cell.length_b   1.000
_cell.length_c   1.000
_cell.angle_alpha   90.00
_cell.angle_beta   90.00
_cell.angle_gamma   90.00
#
_symmetry.space_group_name_H-M   'P 1'
#
loop_
_entity.id
_entity.type
_entity.pdbx_description
1 polymer ?
#
loop_
_entity_poly.entity_id
_entity_poly.type
_entity_poly.pdbx_seq_one_letter_code
_entity_poly.pdbx_strand_id
1 'polypeptide(L)'
;MPETVPTKPYDWTYTTIYSGHTEPELRLEEGEDEDPSTYNATPFIPTWHPSDPENPSHQIPLSELTRPDPILFYAEIPLFEDELHDNGSSGLLIRIRVMPTCIFILARFTLRVDNVLFRTFDTRLYHSFASNPLTVVRETCGWEAPYDRVKNLLPKRDDLTPLTDPTFIAKILSELPKGLSQRDGAKTGWRGLKRNLEYAVLE
;
A
#
# COMPACT_ATOMS: atom_id res chain seq x y z
N MET A 1 -15.25 8.00 -33.15
CA MET A 1 -14.41 8.95 -32.38
C MET A 1 -13.88 8.18 -31.18
N PRO A 2 -12.58 8.30 -30.83
CA PRO A 2 -12.08 7.71 -29.59
C PRO A 2 -12.78 8.34 -28.39
N GLU A 3 -13.08 7.54 -27.37
CA GLU A 3 -13.70 8.01 -26.13
C GLU A 3 -12.75 9.02 -25.44
N THR A 4 -13.14 10.29 -25.39
CA THR A 4 -12.37 11.31 -24.69
C THR A 4 -12.68 11.24 -23.21
N VAL A 5 -11.70 10.83 -22.40
CA VAL A 5 -11.81 10.87 -20.93
C VAL A 5 -11.65 12.33 -20.48
N PRO A 6 -12.54 12.86 -19.60
CA PRO A 6 -12.37 14.20 -19.06
C PRO A 6 -11.02 14.35 -18.36
N THR A 7 -10.24 15.35 -18.74
CA THR A 7 -8.95 15.66 -18.09
C THR A 7 -9.21 16.11 -16.67
N LYS A 8 -8.80 15.31 -15.68
CA LYS A 8 -8.80 15.73 -14.28
C LYS A 8 -7.67 16.77 -14.08
N PRO A 9 -7.94 17.94 -13.50
CA PRO A 9 -6.87 18.88 -13.18
C PRO A 9 -5.89 18.26 -12.19
N TYR A 10 -4.61 18.60 -12.33
CA TYR A 10 -3.58 18.21 -11.37
C TYR A 10 -3.86 18.90 -10.02
N ASP A 11 -3.90 18.12 -8.94
CA ASP A 11 -4.32 18.58 -7.62
C ASP A 11 -3.15 18.80 -6.64
N TRP A 12 -1.89 18.62 -7.08
CA TRP A 12 -0.66 18.81 -6.29
C TRP A 12 -0.56 17.96 -5.02
N THR A 13 -1.42 16.95 -4.86
CA THR A 13 -1.42 16.08 -3.67
C THR A 13 -0.52 14.86 -3.81
N TYR A 14 0.14 14.68 -4.96
CA TYR A 14 0.95 13.50 -5.31
C TYR A 14 0.28 12.16 -5.03
N THR A 15 -1.06 12.14 -5.09
CA THR A 15 -1.84 10.95 -4.76
C THR A 15 -1.51 9.82 -5.70
N THR A 16 -1.13 8.68 -5.11
CA THR A 16 -0.77 7.48 -5.84
C THR A 16 -1.59 6.28 -5.38
N ILE A 17 -1.87 5.39 -6.34
CA ILE A 17 -2.42 4.05 -6.12
C ILE A 17 -1.38 2.99 -6.47
N TYR A 18 -0.09 3.35 -6.40
CA TYR A 18 1.01 2.52 -6.79
C TYR A 18 1.05 1.21 -6.01
N SER A 19 1.02 0.10 -6.75
CA SER A 19 0.92 -1.26 -6.22
C SER A 19 2.24 -2.05 -6.34
N GLY A 20 3.35 -1.37 -6.61
CA GLY A 20 4.60 -2.01 -7.03
C GLY A 20 4.67 -2.22 -8.54
N HIS A 21 5.89 -2.37 -9.06
CA HIS A 21 6.16 -2.82 -10.42
C HIS A 21 7.15 -3.98 -10.37
N THR A 22 7.18 -4.75 -11.45
CA THR A 22 8.16 -5.83 -11.67
C THR A 22 9.09 -5.35 -12.76
N GLU A 23 10.34 -5.04 -12.44
CA GLU A 23 11.34 -4.83 -13.49
C GLU A 23 11.98 -6.18 -13.82
N PRO A 24 12.04 -6.57 -15.10
CA PRO A 24 12.99 -7.59 -15.52
C PRO A 24 14.39 -7.03 -15.25
N GLU A 25 15.23 -7.76 -14.51
CA GLU A 25 16.58 -7.34 -14.14
C GLU A 25 17.36 -6.81 -15.35
N LEU A 26 17.43 -5.49 -15.50
CA LEU A 26 18.30 -4.81 -16.45
C LEU A 26 18.77 -3.53 -15.78
N ARG A 27 19.81 -3.66 -14.95
CA ARG A 27 20.86 -2.68 -14.63
C ARG A 27 21.64 -3.14 -13.40
N LEU A 28 22.41 -4.22 -13.57
CA LEU A 28 23.72 -4.25 -12.92
C LEU A 28 24.62 -3.41 -13.82
N GLU A 29 25.27 -2.40 -13.24
CA GLU A 29 26.19 -1.52 -13.95
C GLU A 29 27.25 -2.34 -14.70
N GLU A 30 27.59 -1.93 -15.92
CA GLU A 30 28.65 -2.51 -16.72
C GLU A 30 30.00 -2.40 -15.97
N GLY A 31 30.30 -3.41 -15.15
CA GLY A 31 31.68 -3.74 -14.79
C GLY A 31 32.27 -4.55 -15.93
N GLU A 32 33.34 -4.06 -16.54
CA GLU A 32 33.91 -4.54 -17.81
C GLU A 32 34.47 -5.99 -17.84
N ASP A 33 34.26 -6.84 -16.81
CA ASP A 33 35.00 -8.11 -16.68
C ASP A 33 34.19 -9.32 -16.15
N GLU A 34 32.89 -9.45 -16.42
CA GLU A 34 32.13 -10.65 -16.01
C GLU A 34 31.56 -11.49 -17.17
N ASP A 35 31.82 -12.80 -17.08
CA ASP A 35 31.56 -13.87 -18.05
C ASP A 35 30.08 -13.94 -18.48
N PRO A 36 29.74 -13.88 -19.80
CA PRO A 36 28.36 -13.75 -20.29
C PRO A 36 27.45 -14.95 -20.02
N SER A 37 27.96 -16.06 -19.47
CA SER A 37 27.18 -17.29 -19.27
C SER A 37 26.48 -17.41 -17.91
N THR A 38 26.62 -16.44 -17.00
CA THR A 38 26.16 -16.60 -15.60
C THR A 38 24.70 -16.17 -15.36
N TYR A 39 24.08 -15.40 -16.26
CA TYR A 39 22.77 -14.78 -16.01
C TYR A 39 21.71 -15.12 -17.06
N ASN A 40 21.50 -16.41 -17.33
CA ASN A 40 20.34 -16.89 -18.12
C ASN A 40 19.07 -17.03 -17.25
N ALA A 41 18.86 -16.14 -16.28
CA ALA A 41 17.58 -16.08 -15.57
C ALA A 41 16.58 -15.34 -16.47
N THR A 42 15.67 -16.06 -17.11
CA THR A 42 14.49 -15.42 -17.71
C THR A 42 13.79 -14.64 -16.59
N PRO A 43 13.56 -13.33 -16.75
CA PRO A 43 12.98 -12.53 -15.69
C PRO A 43 11.60 -13.07 -15.34
N PHE A 44 11.39 -13.41 -14.07
CA PHE A 44 10.10 -13.85 -13.58
C PHE A 44 9.11 -12.67 -13.63
N ILE A 45 8.08 -12.81 -14.47
CA ILE A 45 6.98 -11.84 -14.55
C ILE A 45 5.77 -12.49 -13.85
N PRO A 46 5.39 -12.05 -12.65
CA PRO A 46 4.27 -12.64 -11.93
C PRO A 46 2.97 -12.40 -12.70
N THR A 47 2.24 -13.49 -12.96
CA THR A 47 0.87 -13.40 -13.43
C THR A 47 -0.06 -13.29 -12.22
N TRP A 48 -0.72 -12.13 -12.09
CA TRP A 48 -1.64 -11.87 -11.00
C TRP A 48 -3.05 -12.39 -11.32
N HIS A 49 -3.62 -13.15 -10.40
CA HIS A 49 -4.96 -13.69 -10.48
C HIS A 49 -5.83 -13.12 -9.36
N PRO A 50 -7.13 -12.84 -9.61
CA PRO A 50 -8.05 -12.46 -8.55
C PRO A 50 -8.08 -13.50 -7.43
N SER A 51 -8.03 -13.05 -6.18
CA SER A 51 -8.11 -13.93 -5.01
C SER A 51 -9.47 -14.60 -4.91
N ASP A 52 -9.47 -15.86 -4.49
CA ASP A 52 -10.67 -16.63 -4.17
C ASP A 52 -10.95 -16.53 -2.66
N PRO A 53 -12.09 -15.93 -2.23
CA PRO A 53 -12.45 -15.83 -0.83
C PRO A 53 -12.61 -17.17 -0.10
N GLU A 54 -12.85 -18.27 -0.82
CA GLU A 54 -12.97 -19.60 -0.21
C GLU A 54 -11.60 -20.27 0.00
N ASN A 55 -10.55 -19.77 -0.64
CA ASN A 55 -9.21 -20.31 -0.52
C ASN A 55 -8.34 -19.46 0.44
N PRO A 56 -7.95 -20.00 1.62
CA PRO A 56 -7.10 -19.27 2.57
C PRO A 56 -5.72 -18.92 2.05
N SER A 57 -5.17 -19.70 1.12
CA SER A 57 -3.84 -19.45 0.54
C SER A 57 -3.80 -18.21 -0.36
N HIS A 58 -4.96 -17.74 -0.82
CA HIS A 58 -5.09 -16.53 -1.63
C HIS A 58 -5.38 -15.29 -0.77
N GLN A 59 -5.31 -15.41 0.57
CA GLN A 59 -5.61 -14.34 1.52
C GLN A 59 -4.41 -14.00 2.39
N ILE A 60 -4.44 -12.80 2.99
CA ILE A 60 -3.46 -12.39 3.99
C ILE A 60 -3.95 -12.85 5.36
N PRO A 61 -3.31 -13.84 6.02
CA PRO A 61 -3.73 -14.32 7.32
C PRO A 61 -3.31 -13.31 8.40
N LEU A 62 -4.20 -12.36 8.71
CA LEU A 62 -3.95 -11.34 9.74
C LEU A 62 -3.58 -11.96 11.11
N SER A 63 -4.07 -13.16 11.39
CA SER A 63 -3.75 -13.91 12.62
C SER A 63 -2.27 -14.24 12.73
N GLU A 64 -1.58 -14.56 11.63
CA GLU A 64 -0.14 -14.80 11.62
C GLU A 64 0.65 -13.52 11.85
N LEU A 65 0.22 -12.41 11.25
CA LEU A 65 0.86 -11.11 11.43
C LEU A 65 0.73 -10.54 12.85
N THR A 66 -0.25 -11.02 13.62
CA THR A 66 -0.43 -10.66 15.04
C THR A 66 0.35 -11.56 16.00
N ARG A 67 0.94 -12.66 15.52
CA ARG A 67 1.75 -13.54 16.38
C ARG A 67 3.01 -12.80 16.83
N PRO A 68 3.47 -13.02 18.08
CA PRO A 68 4.71 -12.43 18.59
C PRO A 68 5.94 -13.19 18.05
N ASP A 69 6.01 -13.43 16.74
CA ASP A 69 7.16 -14.07 16.11
C ASP A 69 8.32 -13.07 16.01
N PRO A 70 9.58 -13.52 16.20
CA PRO A 70 10.73 -12.63 16.11
C PRO A 70 10.87 -12.06 14.70
N ILE A 71 11.09 -10.76 14.59
CA ILE A 71 11.38 -10.10 13.32
C ILE A 71 12.86 -10.33 13.01
N LEU A 72 13.14 -11.17 12.01
CA LEU A 72 14.50 -11.48 11.57
C LEU A 72 15.11 -10.32 10.78
N PHE A 73 14.28 -9.62 10.01
CA PHE A 73 14.68 -8.42 9.27
C PHE A 73 13.56 -7.39 9.28
N TYR A 74 13.94 -6.13 9.50
CA TYR A 74 13.06 -4.97 9.43
C TYR A 74 13.74 -3.88 8.59
N ALA A 75 12.99 -3.28 7.67
CA ALA A 75 13.41 -2.06 6.99
C ALA A 75 12.23 -1.10 6.84
N GLU A 76 12.55 0.19 6.92
CA GLU A 76 11.62 1.28 6.64
C GLU A 76 12.27 2.18 5.57
N ILE A 77 11.58 2.34 4.45
CA ILE A 77 12.11 2.99 3.25
C ILE A 77 11.10 4.07 2.83
N PRO A 78 11.37 5.36 3.13
CA PRO A 78 10.59 6.46 2.60
C PRO A 78 10.90 6.63 1.11
N LEU A 79 9.87 6.64 0.26
CA LEU A 79 10.04 6.88 -1.18
C LEU A 79 9.95 8.38 -1.51
N PHE A 80 8.96 9.06 -0.94
CA PHE A 80 8.87 10.52 -1.01
C PHE A 80 8.06 11.07 0.16
N GLU A 81 8.23 12.36 0.41
CA GLU A 81 7.49 13.16 1.39
C GLU A 81 7.39 14.61 0.86
N ASP A 82 6.26 15.26 1.10
CA ASP A 82 5.98 16.64 0.70
C ASP A 82 5.01 17.29 1.71
N GLU A 83 5.27 18.53 2.11
CA GLU A 83 4.46 19.28 3.10
C GLU A 83 3.34 20.13 2.45
N LEU A 84 3.08 19.95 1.15
CA LEU A 84 2.01 20.62 0.40
C LEU A 84 2.03 22.16 0.56
N HIS A 85 3.23 22.74 0.61
CA HIS A 85 3.44 24.17 0.92
C HIS A 85 2.77 24.58 2.24
N ASP A 86 2.98 23.80 3.30
CA ASP A 86 2.42 23.99 4.66
C ASP A 86 0.89 23.84 4.75
N ASN A 87 0.26 23.16 3.78
CA ASN A 87 -1.19 22.89 3.79
C ASN A 87 -1.53 21.44 4.16
N GLY A 88 -0.58 20.69 4.69
CA GLY A 88 -0.76 19.32 5.10
C GLY A 88 0.50 18.49 4.89
N SER A 89 0.35 17.22 4.55
CA SER A 89 1.47 16.35 4.23
C SER A 89 1.06 15.23 3.30
N SER A 90 2.00 14.77 2.48
CA SER A 90 1.83 13.67 1.54
C SER A 90 3.10 12.84 1.55
N GLY A 91 3.00 11.54 1.77
CA GLY A 91 4.17 10.67 1.79
C GLY A 91 3.85 9.22 1.46
N LEU A 92 4.87 8.53 0.94
CA LEU A 92 4.82 7.09 0.65
C LEU A 92 5.95 6.38 1.39
N LEU A 93 5.57 5.55 2.35
CA LEU A 93 6.49 4.81 3.22
C LEU A 93 6.34 3.31 3.00
N ILE A 94 7.44 2.60 2.81
CA ILE A 94 7.47 1.14 2.72
C ILE A 94 8.05 0.56 4.01
N ARG A 95 7.32 -0.36 4.64
CA ARG A 95 7.80 -1.16 5.77
C ARG A 95 7.90 -2.62 5.36
N ILE A 96 9.08 -3.20 5.54
CA ILE A 96 9.37 -4.59 5.25
C ILE A 96 9.61 -5.31 6.57
N ARG A 97 8.94 -6.46 6.73
CA ARG A 97 9.13 -7.38 7.84
C ARG A 97 9.39 -8.77 7.28
N VAL A 98 10.43 -9.42 7.78
CA VAL A 98 10.69 -10.86 7.55
C VAL A 98 10.64 -11.59 8.88
N MET A 99 9.80 -12.61 8.93
CA MET A 99 9.59 -13.50 10.07
C MET A 99 10.04 -14.91 9.65
N PRO A 100 10.25 -15.85 10.58
CA PRO A 100 10.70 -17.21 10.23
C PRO A 100 9.75 -17.95 9.28
N THR A 101 8.47 -17.58 9.26
CA THR A 101 7.41 -18.27 8.51
C THR A 101 6.89 -17.50 7.30
N CYS A 102 7.12 -16.19 7.23
CA CYS A 102 6.54 -15.35 6.19
C CYS A 102 7.32 -14.04 5.96
N ILE A 103 7.01 -13.41 4.84
CA ILE A 103 7.40 -12.03 4.52
C ILE A 103 6.13 -11.18 4.48
N PHE A 104 6.20 -9.98 5.06
CA PHE A 104 5.14 -8.99 4.98
C PHE A 104 5.71 -7.63 4.61
N ILE A 105 5.15 -7.01 3.56
CA ILE A 105 5.51 -5.67 3.11
C ILE A 105 4.25 -4.81 3.13
N LEU A 106 4.36 -3.62 3.72
CA LEU A 106 3.34 -2.59 3.69
C LEU A 106 3.91 -1.34 3.02
N ALA A 107 3.45 -1.03 1.81
CA ALA A 107 3.62 0.29 1.22
C ALA A 107 2.37 1.13 1.54
N ARG A 108 2.54 2.21 2.29
CA ARG A 108 1.45 3.10 2.70
C ARG A 108 1.68 4.49 2.17
N PHE A 109 0.78 4.93 1.29
CA PHE A 109 0.58 6.33 0.98
C PHE A 109 -0.32 6.96 2.05
N THR A 110 0.10 8.09 2.61
CA THR A 110 -0.70 8.89 3.53
C THR A 110 -0.74 10.33 3.04
N LEU A 111 -1.95 10.87 2.95
CA LEU A 111 -2.21 12.25 2.60
C LEU A 111 -3.09 12.88 3.68
N ARG A 112 -2.64 14.01 4.18
CA ARG A 112 -3.41 14.95 4.98
C ARG A 112 -3.43 16.25 4.21
N VAL A 113 -4.62 16.79 3.98
CA VAL A 113 -4.79 18.19 3.57
C VAL A 113 -5.55 18.87 4.70
N ASP A 114 -4.90 19.84 5.33
CA ASP A 114 -5.37 20.42 6.58
C ASP A 114 -6.74 21.07 6.40
N ASN A 115 -7.67 20.74 7.30
CA ASN A 115 -9.07 21.18 7.26
C ASN A 115 -9.85 20.74 6.00
N VAL A 116 -9.30 19.86 5.17
CA VAL A 116 -9.96 19.35 3.95
C VAL A 116 -10.24 17.85 4.07
N LEU A 117 -9.22 17.00 4.04
CA LEU A 117 -9.38 15.54 4.06
C LEU A 117 -8.16 14.78 4.55
N PHE A 118 -8.41 13.52 4.88
CA PHE A 118 -7.39 12.49 5.01
C PHE A 118 -7.61 11.42 3.94
N ARG A 119 -6.51 10.88 3.44
CA ARG A 119 -6.50 9.79 2.47
C ARG A 119 -5.35 8.83 2.78
N THR A 120 -5.63 7.54 2.71
CA THR A 120 -4.62 6.49 2.87
C THR A 120 -4.79 5.46 1.77
N PHE A 121 -3.68 4.99 1.19
CA PHE A 121 -3.67 3.86 0.28
C PHE A 121 -2.61 2.86 0.72
N ASP A 122 -3.05 1.66 1.07
CA ASP A 122 -2.16 0.57 1.48
C ASP A 122 -2.03 -0.43 0.34
N THR A 123 -0.80 -0.78 0.00
CA THR A 123 -0.44 -1.98 -0.76
C THR A 123 0.27 -2.93 0.20
N ARG A 124 -0.35 -4.08 0.46
CA ARG A 124 0.19 -5.14 1.32
C ARG A 124 0.60 -6.31 0.46
N LEU A 125 1.84 -6.77 0.65
CA LEU A 125 2.32 -8.02 0.06
C LEU A 125 2.60 -9.00 1.19
N TYR A 126 2.13 -10.22 1.01
CA TYR A 126 2.33 -11.30 1.95
C TYR A 126 2.79 -12.55 1.20
N HIS A 127 3.79 -13.23 1.76
CA HIS A 127 4.25 -14.51 1.26
C HIS A 127 4.52 -15.44 2.44
N SER A 128 3.91 -16.63 2.43
CA SER A 128 4.18 -17.68 3.41
C SER A 128 5.24 -18.64 2.87
N PHE A 129 6.29 -18.89 3.64
CA PHE A 129 7.30 -19.89 3.28
C PHE A 129 6.78 -21.33 3.35
N ALA A 130 5.66 -21.54 4.03
CA ALA A 130 4.99 -22.83 4.10
C ALA A 130 3.95 -23.04 2.97
N SER A 131 3.71 -22.03 2.12
CA SER A 131 2.74 -22.15 1.03
C SER A 131 3.19 -23.17 -0.02
N ASN A 132 2.27 -24.04 -0.43
CA ASN A 132 2.48 -24.98 -1.52
C ASN A 132 1.23 -25.02 -2.42
N PRO A 133 1.30 -24.51 -3.67
CA PRO A 133 2.48 -23.92 -4.31
C PRO A 133 2.90 -22.59 -3.65
N LEU A 134 4.16 -22.18 -3.84
CA LEU A 134 4.68 -20.93 -3.32
C LEU A 134 3.87 -19.77 -3.90
N THR A 135 3.19 -19.03 -3.03
CA THR A 135 2.23 -18.00 -3.45
C THR A 135 2.54 -16.67 -2.80
N VAL A 136 2.44 -15.59 -3.57
CA VAL A 136 2.48 -14.20 -3.09
C VAL A 136 1.09 -13.62 -3.21
N VAL A 137 0.59 -13.04 -2.13
CA VAL A 137 -0.71 -12.35 -2.09
C VAL A 137 -0.48 -10.85 -2.04
N ARG A 138 -1.17 -10.10 -2.90
CA ARG A 138 -1.19 -8.64 -2.90
C ARG A 138 -2.59 -8.14 -2.57
N GLU A 139 -2.68 -7.28 -1.57
CA GLU A 139 -3.89 -6.53 -1.26
C GLU A 139 -3.64 -5.05 -1.47
N THR A 140 -4.51 -4.38 -2.23
CA THR A 140 -4.54 -2.92 -2.31
C THR A 140 -5.84 -2.41 -1.71
N CYS A 141 -5.77 -1.35 -0.92
CA CYS A 141 -6.96 -0.78 -0.31
C CYS A 141 -6.78 0.70 -0.02
N GLY A 142 -7.71 1.52 -0.48
CA GLY A 142 -7.76 2.95 -0.16
C GLY A 142 -8.92 3.32 0.75
N TRP A 143 -8.68 4.36 1.55
CA TRP A 143 -9.68 5.01 2.38
C TRP A 143 -9.53 6.52 2.29
N GLU A 144 -10.64 7.24 2.38
CA GLU A 144 -10.67 8.70 2.41
C GLU A 144 -11.77 9.16 3.36
N ALA A 145 -11.55 10.28 4.07
CA ALA A 145 -12.62 10.94 4.81
C ALA A 145 -12.35 12.44 4.92
N PRO A 146 -13.39 13.28 5.08
CA PRO A 146 -13.22 14.69 5.39
C PRO A 146 -12.44 14.89 6.70
N TYR A 147 -11.63 15.95 6.77
CA TYR A 147 -10.75 16.24 7.90
C TYR A 147 -11.50 16.27 9.24
N ASP A 148 -12.63 16.99 9.28
CA ASP A 148 -13.46 17.13 10.47
C ASP A 148 -14.00 15.79 10.98
N ARG A 149 -14.22 14.80 10.11
CA ARG A 149 -14.69 13.48 10.54
C ARG A 149 -13.63 12.78 11.37
N VAL A 150 -12.38 12.77 10.91
CA VAL A 150 -11.26 12.14 11.63
C VAL A 150 -10.95 12.93 12.90
N LYS A 151 -10.95 14.27 12.83
CA LYS A 151 -10.78 15.16 13.99
C LYS A 151 -11.80 14.90 15.10
N ASN A 152 -13.06 14.63 14.75
CA ASN A 152 -14.11 14.33 15.73
C ASN A 152 -13.94 12.97 16.44
N LEU A 153 -13.03 12.12 15.96
CA LEU A 153 -12.71 10.81 16.55
C LEU A 153 -11.43 10.84 17.37
N LEU A 154 -10.86 12.04 17.62
CA LEU A 154 -9.70 12.19 18.49
C LEU A 154 -10.02 11.74 19.92
N PRO A 155 -9.09 11.02 20.59
CA PRO A 155 -9.26 10.64 21.99
C PRO A 155 -9.41 11.85 22.92
N LYS A 156 -8.72 12.95 22.61
CA LYS A 156 -8.79 14.23 23.30
C LYS A 156 -8.99 15.32 22.25
N ARG A 157 -10.05 16.13 22.40
CA ARG A 157 -10.44 17.14 21.40
C ARG A 157 -9.40 18.23 21.18
N ASP A 158 -8.65 18.58 22.22
CA ASP A 158 -7.67 19.67 22.19
C ASP A 158 -6.28 19.19 21.72
N ASP A 159 -6.07 17.87 21.60
CA ASP A 159 -4.81 17.28 21.16
C ASP A 159 -4.90 16.84 19.70
N LEU A 160 -4.35 17.66 18.80
CA LEU A 160 -4.33 17.39 17.37
C LEU A 160 -3.16 16.51 16.93
N THR A 161 -2.24 16.15 17.83
CA THR A 161 -1.05 15.33 17.52
C THR A 161 -1.38 14.03 16.79
N PRO A 162 -2.46 13.29 17.11
CA PRO A 162 -2.79 12.06 16.39
C PRO A 162 -3.12 12.29 14.90
N LEU A 163 -3.53 13.50 14.50
CA LEU A 163 -3.78 13.85 13.10
C LEU A 163 -2.51 13.96 12.26
N THR A 164 -1.33 13.83 12.87
CA THR A 164 -0.05 13.75 12.16
C THR A 164 0.51 12.32 12.12
N ASP A 165 -0.10 11.36 12.79
CA ASP A 165 0.36 9.96 12.83
C ASP A 165 -0.33 9.12 11.73
N PRO A 166 0.42 8.63 10.72
CA PRO A 166 -0.12 7.77 9.67
C PRO A 166 -0.76 6.48 10.20
N THR A 167 -0.31 5.98 11.34
CA THR A 167 -0.85 4.75 11.94
C THR A 167 -2.23 5.01 12.54
N PHE A 168 -2.38 6.08 13.31
CA PHE A 168 -3.65 6.55 13.82
C PHE A 168 -4.65 6.85 12.69
N ILE A 169 -4.22 7.64 11.68
CA ILE A 169 -5.08 8.03 10.55
C ILE A 169 -5.60 6.79 9.83
N ALA A 170 -4.72 5.86 9.46
CA ALA A 170 -5.11 4.64 8.77
C ALA A 170 -6.05 3.77 9.62
N LYS A 171 -5.80 3.66 10.92
CA LYS A 171 -6.68 2.92 11.85
C LYS A 171 -8.09 3.52 11.83
N ILE A 172 -8.21 4.82 12.10
CA ILE A 172 -9.51 5.51 12.13
C ILE A 172 -10.24 5.36 10.79
N LEU A 173 -9.55 5.59 9.68
CA LEU A 173 -10.15 5.45 8.35
C LEU A 173 -10.65 4.02 8.05
N SER A 174 -9.92 3.01 8.54
CA SER A 174 -10.29 1.60 8.38
C SER A 174 -11.47 1.15 9.26
N GLU A 175 -11.64 1.78 10.42
CA GLU A 175 -12.73 1.51 11.37
C GLU A 175 -14.02 2.26 11.01
N LEU A 176 -13.94 3.32 10.20
CA LEU A 176 -15.11 4.01 9.67
C LEU A 176 -15.99 3.06 8.83
N PRO A 177 -17.32 3.25 8.82
CA PRO A 177 -18.22 2.51 7.96
C PRO A 177 -17.77 2.54 6.49
N LYS A 178 -17.73 1.38 5.82
CA LYS A 178 -17.25 1.26 4.43
C LYS A 178 -17.95 2.20 3.45
N GLY A 179 -19.23 2.50 3.69
CA GLY A 179 -19.97 3.48 2.88
C GLY A 179 -19.35 4.88 2.95
N LEU A 180 -18.83 5.27 4.12
CA LEU A 180 -18.22 6.58 4.33
C LEU A 180 -16.78 6.62 3.84
N SER A 181 -15.92 5.68 4.26
CA SER A 181 -14.49 5.78 3.99
C SER A 181 -14.04 5.14 2.67
N GLN A 182 -14.85 4.25 2.08
CA GLN A 182 -14.49 3.44 0.90
C GLN A 182 -15.50 3.54 -0.26
N ARG A 183 -16.56 4.35 -0.13
CA ARG A 183 -17.48 4.68 -1.23
C ARG A 183 -17.60 6.19 -1.41
N ASP A 184 -18.09 6.88 -0.39
CA ASP A 184 -18.29 8.32 -0.45
C ASP A 184 -16.97 9.10 -0.33
N GLY A 185 -16.09 8.63 0.56
CA GLY A 185 -14.84 9.30 0.88
C GLY A 185 -15.06 10.72 1.40
N ALA A 186 -14.24 11.65 0.90
CA ALA A 186 -14.44 13.08 1.01
C ALA A 186 -15.12 13.68 -0.24
N LYS A 187 -15.83 12.83 -1.02
CA LYS A 187 -16.54 13.19 -2.26
C LYS A 187 -15.64 13.75 -3.36
N THR A 188 -14.37 13.36 -3.37
CA THR A 188 -13.39 13.79 -4.38
C THR A 188 -13.47 13.02 -5.70
N GLY A 189 -14.23 11.92 -5.74
CA GLY A 189 -14.26 11.00 -6.87
C GLY A 189 -12.99 10.16 -7.02
N TRP A 190 -12.18 10.04 -5.96
CA TRP A 190 -10.96 9.25 -5.98
C TRP A 190 -11.24 7.76 -6.23
N ARG A 191 -10.59 7.18 -7.25
CA ARG A 191 -10.82 5.79 -7.68
C ARG A 191 -10.11 4.75 -6.80
N GLY A 192 -9.18 5.18 -5.95
CA GLY A 192 -8.38 4.31 -5.08
C GLY A 192 -9.13 3.71 -3.89
N LEU A 193 -10.40 4.10 -3.66
CA LEU A 193 -11.24 3.61 -2.56
C LEU A 193 -11.61 2.12 -2.62
N LYS A 194 -11.24 1.43 -3.71
CA LYS A 194 -11.53 0.02 -3.90
C LYS A 194 -10.52 -0.83 -3.15
N ARG A 195 -11.01 -1.94 -2.58
CA ARG A 195 -10.17 -3.05 -2.13
C ARG A 195 -10.01 -4.02 -3.28
N ASN A 196 -8.77 -4.37 -3.63
CA ASN A 196 -8.46 -5.45 -4.55
C ASN A 196 -7.54 -6.46 -3.84
N LEU A 197 -7.79 -7.74 -4.06
CA LEU A 197 -6.99 -8.83 -3.51
C LEU A 197 -6.70 -9.81 -4.63
N GLU A 198 -5.42 -10.08 -4.83
CA GLU A 198 -4.91 -10.88 -5.93
C GLU A 198 -3.71 -11.70 -5.45
N TYR A 199 -3.38 -12.76 -6.17
CA TYR A 199 -2.27 -13.63 -5.86
C TYR A 199 -1.48 -13.98 -7.12
N ALA A 200 -0.22 -14.32 -6.95
CA ALA A 200 0.65 -14.83 -7.99
C ALA A 200 1.37 -16.07 -7.46
N VAL A 201 1.45 -17.11 -8.29
CA VAL A 201 2.23 -18.32 -7.98
C VAL A 201 3.67 -18.07 -8.42
N LEU A 202 4.62 -18.39 -7.54
CA LEU A 202 6.05 -18.40 -7.85
C LEU A 202 6.37 -19.77 -8.44
N GLU A 203 6.77 -19.80 -9.72
CA GLU A 203 7.20 -21.01 -10.44
C GLU A 203 8.71 -21.27 -10.26
#